data_AF-A0A8X6QXR7-F1
#
_entry.id   AF-A0A8X6QXR7-F1
#
_cell.length_a   1.000
_cell.length_b   1.000
_cell.length_c   1.000
_cell.angle_alpha   90.00
_cell.angle_beta   90.00
_cell.angle_gamma   90.00
#
_symmetry.space_group_name_H-M   'P 1'
#
loop_
_entity.id
_entity.type
_entity.pdbx_description
1 polymer ?
#
loop_
_entity_poly.entity_id
_entity_poly.type
_entity_poly.pdbx_seq_one_letter_code
_entity_poly.pdbx_strand_id
1 'polypeptide(L)'
;MFFSQVMMPFLHLCGVLLIAISLTTAFDDDREALCSEIACEDYDCLELDDCEFGEVPDVCECCYACAKGPGENCGGMFNLAGTCAWGYSCQPHPKYSQLPGICTKY
;
A
#
# COMPACT_ATOMS: atom_id res chain seq x y z
N MET A 1 31.48 -1.47 -43.75
CA MET A 1 30.98 -0.36 -42.91
C MET A 1 29.48 -0.49 -42.55
N PHE A 2 28.78 -1.59 -42.89
CA PHE A 2 27.33 -1.72 -42.66
C PHE A 2 26.89 -2.35 -41.32
N PHE A 3 27.81 -2.92 -40.55
CA PHE A 3 27.46 -3.63 -39.29
C PHE A 3 27.27 -2.70 -38.07
N SER A 4 27.76 -1.46 -38.13
CA SER A 4 27.74 -0.56 -36.95
C SER A 4 26.51 0.36 -36.90
N GLN A 5 25.79 0.57 -38.00
CA GLN A 5 24.65 1.50 -38.07
C GLN A 5 23.31 0.87 -37.66
N VAL A 6 23.23 -0.45 -37.59
CA VAL A 6 21.98 -1.15 -37.21
C VAL A 6 22.00 -1.57 -35.73
N MET A 7 23.18 -1.80 -35.14
CA MET A 7 23.33 -2.28 -33.74
C MET A 7 23.06 -1.18 -32.69
N MET A 8 23.31 0.09 -33.01
CA MET A 8 23.13 1.24 -32.11
C MET A 8 21.66 1.59 -31.77
N PRO A 9 20.69 1.59 -32.71
CA PRO A 9 19.29 1.86 -32.36
C PRO A 9 18.65 0.75 -31.53
N PHE A 10 19.04 -0.52 -31.70
CA PHE A 10 18.55 -1.63 -30.86
C PHE A 10 19.09 -1.56 -29.43
N LEU A 11 20.36 -1.17 -29.24
CA LEU A 11 20.94 -0.94 -27.92
C LEU A 11 20.29 0.25 -27.19
N HIS A 12 19.94 1.31 -27.91
CA HIS A 12 19.22 2.46 -27.33
C HIS A 12 17.75 2.13 -27.02
N LEU A 13 17.05 1.39 -27.88
CA LEU A 13 15.68 0.94 -27.61
C LEU A 13 15.63 -0.02 -26.42
N CYS A 14 16.57 -0.97 -26.30
CA CYS A 14 16.69 -1.82 -25.11
C CYS A 14 17.04 -1.01 -23.86
N GLY A 15 17.94 -0.03 -23.96
CA GLY A 15 18.30 0.84 -22.83
C GLY A 15 17.12 1.65 -22.32
N VAL A 16 16.34 2.27 -23.21
CA VAL A 16 15.13 3.04 -22.85
C VAL A 16 14.05 2.13 -22.28
N LEU A 17 13.88 0.92 -22.82
CA LEU A 17 12.92 -0.05 -22.30
C LEU A 17 13.30 -0.52 -20.89
N LEU A 18 14.58 -0.79 -20.63
CA LEU A 18 15.06 -1.17 -19.28
C LEU A 18 14.88 -0.03 -18.27
N ILE A 19 15.18 1.21 -18.66
CA ILE A 19 14.96 2.39 -17.81
C ILE A 19 13.47 2.59 -17.51
N ALA A 20 12.60 2.38 -18.50
CA ALA A 20 11.15 2.46 -18.32
C ALA A 20 10.62 1.36 -17.38
N ILE A 21 11.13 0.13 -17.49
CA ILE A 21 10.78 -0.98 -16.59
C ILE A 21 11.23 -0.66 -15.15
N SER A 22 12.44 -0.15 -14.95
CA SER A 22 12.93 0.25 -13.63
C SER A 22 12.12 1.38 -12.98
N LEU A 23 11.54 2.28 -13.78
CA LEU A 23 10.65 3.33 -13.28
C LEU A 23 9.29 2.79 -12.83
N THR A 24 8.86 1.64 -13.34
CA THR A 24 7.59 1.01 -12.92
C THR A 24 7.70 0.13 -11.69
N THR A 25 8.90 -0.33 -11.33
CA THR A 25 9.12 -1.29 -10.22
C THR A 25 9.53 -0.63 -8.90
N ALA A 26 9.41 0.69 -8.76
CA ALA A 26 9.85 1.44 -7.58
C ALA A 26 8.68 2.00 -6.75
N PHE A 27 7.55 1.28 -6.71
CA PHE A 27 6.53 1.50 -5.70
C PHE A 27 6.84 0.55 -4.55
N ASP A 28 7.57 1.03 -3.55
CA ASP A 28 7.74 0.33 -2.27
C ASP A 28 6.36 0.25 -1.59
N ASP A 29 5.62 -0.82 -1.84
CA ASP A 29 4.39 -1.12 -1.15
C ASP A 29 4.80 -1.62 0.25
N ASP A 30 4.70 -0.76 1.29
CA ASP A 30 5.07 -1.09 2.68
C ASP A 30 4.44 -2.42 3.18
N ARG A 31 3.34 -2.83 2.54
CA ARG A 31 2.66 -4.11 2.72
C ARG A 31 3.52 -5.32 2.34
N GLU A 32 4.35 -5.24 1.31
CA GLU A 32 5.15 -6.38 0.84
C GLU A 32 6.23 -6.78 1.87
N ALA A 33 6.74 -5.82 2.64
CA ALA A 33 7.64 -6.09 3.75
C ALA A 33 6.98 -6.82 4.93
N LEU A 34 5.68 -6.58 5.18
CA LEU A 34 4.95 -7.18 6.31
C LEU A 34 4.23 -8.48 5.92
N CYS A 35 3.68 -8.54 4.71
CA CYS A 35 2.70 -9.56 4.29
C CYS A 35 3.25 -10.56 3.27
N SER A 36 4.52 -10.47 2.87
CA SER A 36 5.11 -11.36 1.83
C SER A 36 5.09 -12.85 2.18
N GLU A 37 5.08 -13.19 3.48
CA GLU A 37 5.01 -14.59 3.95
C GLU A 37 3.58 -15.01 4.35
N ILE A 38 2.58 -14.14 4.18
CA ILE A 38 1.19 -14.40 4.55
C ILE A 38 0.42 -14.90 3.32
N ALA A 39 -0.01 -16.15 3.35
CA ALA A 39 -1.01 -16.67 2.41
C ALA A 39 -2.41 -16.51 3.03
N CYS A 40 -3.32 -15.79 2.37
CA CYS A 40 -4.66 -15.54 2.90
C CYS A 40 -5.47 -16.82 3.15
N GLU A 41 -5.16 -17.90 2.43
CA GLU A 41 -5.81 -19.21 2.61
C GLU A 41 -5.52 -19.84 3.99
N ASP A 42 -4.39 -19.47 4.62
CA ASP A 42 -3.96 -20.01 5.91
C ASP A 42 -4.43 -19.14 7.10
N TYR A 43 -5.13 -18.03 6.84
CA TYR A 43 -5.52 -17.06 7.86
C TYR A 43 -7.01 -17.13 8.18
N ASP A 44 -7.33 -17.47 9.44
CA ASP A 44 -8.71 -17.46 9.94
C ASP A 44 -9.16 -16.02 10.27
N CYS A 45 -10.01 -15.44 9.43
CA CYS A 45 -10.55 -14.10 9.67
C CYS A 45 -11.49 -14.08 10.88
N LEU A 46 -11.38 -13.01 11.67
CA LEU A 46 -12.31 -12.75 12.76
C LEU A 46 -13.70 -12.39 12.20
N GLU A 47 -14.74 -12.95 12.80
CA GLU A 47 -16.12 -12.51 12.55
C GLU A 47 -16.29 -11.10 13.14
N LEU A 48 -16.73 -10.16 12.30
CA LEU A 48 -16.95 -8.78 12.69
C LEU A 48 -18.41 -8.59 13.07
N ASP A 49 -18.65 -8.11 14.29
CA ASP A 49 -19.99 -7.73 14.74
C ASP A 49 -20.16 -6.21 14.65
N ASP A 50 -21.14 -5.80 13.84
CA ASP A 50 -21.71 -4.45 13.76
C ASP A 50 -20.66 -3.31 13.70
N CYS A 51 -19.89 -3.26 12.61
CA CYS A 51 -18.94 -2.16 12.38
C CYS A 51 -19.68 -0.84 12.10
N GLU A 52 -19.75 0.04 13.11
CA GLU A 52 -20.43 1.34 13.06
C GLU A 52 -20.08 2.18 11.81
N PHE A 53 -18.81 2.13 11.38
CA PHE A 53 -18.31 2.89 10.24
C PHE A 53 -18.03 2.04 8.99
N GLY A 54 -18.57 0.82 8.96
CA GLY A 54 -18.39 -0.15 7.89
C GLY A 54 -17.08 -0.94 7.98
N GLU A 55 -16.86 -1.79 6.99
CA GLU A 55 -15.74 -2.71 6.91
C GLU A 55 -14.73 -2.24 5.85
N VAL A 56 -13.46 -2.46 6.13
CA VAL A 56 -12.33 -2.17 5.23
C VAL A 56 -11.38 -3.35 5.23
N PRO A 57 -10.62 -3.59 4.15
CA PRO A 57 -9.56 -4.59 4.16
C PRO A 57 -8.55 -4.32 5.29
N ASP A 58 -8.04 -5.39 5.88
CA ASP A 58 -6.91 -5.32 6.80
C ASP A 58 -5.61 -4.94 6.06
N VAL A 59 -4.51 -4.82 6.81
CA VAL A 59 -3.20 -4.41 6.26
C VAL A 59 -2.69 -5.31 5.13
N CYS A 60 -3.00 -6.61 5.19
CA CYS A 60 -2.56 -7.58 4.18
C CYS A 60 -3.62 -7.85 3.11
N GLU A 61 -4.78 -7.20 3.22
CA GLU A 61 -5.95 -7.40 2.36
C GLU A 61 -6.46 -8.85 2.30
N CYS A 62 -6.21 -9.63 3.36
CA CYS A 62 -6.70 -11.01 3.46
C CYS A 62 -8.07 -11.07 4.12
N CYS A 63 -8.28 -10.24 5.14
CA CYS A 63 -9.52 -10.16 5.89
C CYS A 63 -10.10 -8.76 5.87
N TYR A 64 -11.33 -8.65 6.36
CA TYR A 64 -11.93 -7.37 6.68
C TYR A 64 -11.69 -7.02 8.16
N ALA A 65 -11.66 -5.72 8.45
CA ALA A 65 -11.64 -5.15 9.78
C ALA A 65 -12.63 -3.98 9.85
N CYS A 66 -13.10 -3.62 11.06
CA CYS A 66 -13.92 -2.43 11.21
C CYS A 66 -13.12 -1.16 10.91
N ALA A 67 -13.71 -0.29 10.09
CA ALA A 67 -13.12 0.97 9.71
C ALA A 67 -13.05 1.96 10.89
N LYS A 68 -12.05 2.84 10.86
CA LYS A 68 -11.84 3.86 11.90
C LYS A 68 -12.71 5.08 11.66
N GLY A 69 -13.44 5.48 12.69
CA GLY A 69 -14.33 6.63 12.73
C GLY A 69 -13.61 7.97 12.94
N PRO A 70 -14.36 9.10 12.94
CA PRO A 70 -13.81 10.43 13.16
C PRO A 70 -13.08 10.54 14.50
N GLY A 71 -11.85 11.07 14.48
CA GLY A 71 -11.05 11.29 15.68
C GLY A 71 -10.33 10.04 16.20
N GLU A 72 -10.58 8.87 15.61
CA GLU A 72 -9.88 7.64 15.97
C GLU A 72 -8.47 7.59 15.37
N ASN A 73 -7.61 6.79 16.00
CA ASN A 73 -6.27 6.52 15.53
C ASN A 73 -6.29 5.69 14.24
N CYS A 74 -5.41 6.02 13.30
CA CYS A 74 -5.29 5.35 12.00
C CYS A 74 -3.84 5.34 11.50
N GLY A 75 -3.54 4.57 10.45
CA GLY A 75 -2.22 4.59 9.83
C GLY A 75 -1.12 4.06 10.75
N GLY A 76 -0.04 4.83 10.89
CA GLY A 76 1.17 4.42 11.60
C GLY A 76 1.99 3.39 10.82
N MET A 77 2.98 2.81 11.51
CA MET A 77 3.88 1.83 10.90
C MET A 77 3.10 0.63 10.34
N PHE A 78 3.28 0.36 9.04
CA PHE A 78 2.54 -0.66 8.29
C PHE A 78 1.00 -0.54 8.39
N ASN A 79 0.45 0.65 8.64
CA ASN A 79 -1.00 0.84 8.77
C ASN A 79 -1.67 0.03 9.92
N LEU A 80 -0.90 -0.41 10.92
CA LEU A 80 -1.41 -1.28 12.01
C LEU A 80 -2.41 -0.59 12.94
N ALA A 81 -2.49 0.75 12.96
CA ALA A 81 -3.53 1.45 13.71
C ALA A 81 -4.90 1.41 12.99
N GLY A 82 -4.94 0.95 11.74
CA GLY A 82 -6.14 0.72 10.96
C GLY A 82 -6.45 1.80 9.94
N THR A 83 -7.46 1.51 9.11
CA THR A 83 -7.86 2.31 7.97
C THR A 83 -9.12 3.11 8.30
N CYS A 84 -9.14 4.40 7.95
CA CYS A 84 -10.32 5.25 8.15
C CYS A 84 -11.50 4.80 7.30
N ALA A 85 -12.71 5.08 7.79
CA ALA A 85 -13.94 4.87 7.08
C ALA A 85 -14.05 5.74 5.82
N TRP A 86 -14.95 5.34 4.92
CA TRP A 86 -15.21 6.11 3.71
C TRP A 86 -15.68 7.52 4.05
N GLY A 87 -15.11 8.53 3.39
CA GLY A 87 -15.35 9.94 3.70
C GLY A 87 -14.33 10.57 4.66
N TYR A 88 -13.35 9.81 5.14
CA TYR A 88 -12.30 10.27 6.06
C TYR A 88 -10.89 9.96 5.54
N SER A 89 -9.95 10.85 5.82
CA SER A 89 -8.52 10.69 5.56
C SER A 89 -7.75 10.55 6.88
N CYS A 90 -6.70 9.72 6.88
CA CYS A 90 -5.80 9.62 8.02
C CYS A 90 -4.78 10.77 8.02
N GLN A 91 -4.93 11.72 8.95
CA GLN A 91 -3.96 12.79 9.11
C GLN A 91 -2.75 12.27 9.89
N PRO A 92 -1.54 12.31 9.34
CA PRO A 92 -0.37 11.72 9.97
C PRO A 92 0.00 12.43 11.27
N HIS A 93 0.61 11.69 12.19
CA HIS A 93 1.13 12.27 13.42
C HIS A 93 2.16 13.37 13.11
N PRO A 94 2.06 14.56 13.74
CA PRO A 94 2.76 15.77 13.29
C PRO A 94 4.29 15.71 13.38
N LYS A 95 4.82 14.77 14.16
CA LYS A 95 6.27 14.64 14.40
C LYS A 95 6.89 13.40 13.75
N TYR A 96 6.12 12.34 13.53
CA TYR A 96 6.64 11.00 13.25
C TYR A 96 5.60 10.20 12.47
N SER A 97 5.83 9.91 11.19
CA SER A 97 4.86 9.22 10.32
C SER A 97 4.60 7.77 10.73
N GLN A 98 5.54 7.13 11.44
CA GLN A 98 5.38 5.77 11.95
C GLN A 98 4.40 5.68 13.13
N LEU A 99 4.05 6.82 13.75
CA LEU A 99 3.06 6.86 14.83
C LEU A 99 1.65 7.01 14.27
N PRO A 100 0.63 6.51 14.98
CA PRO A 100 -0.76 6.65 14.54
C PRO A 100 -1.16 8.10 14.31
N GLY A 101 -1.80 8.33 13.17
CA GLY A 101 -2.49 9.56 12.82
C GLY A 101 -3.91 9.59 13.37
N ILE A 102 -4.72 10.53 12.88
CA ILE A 102 -6.13 10.71 13.29
C ILE A 102 -7.04 10.80 12.06
N CYS A 103 -8.16 10.08 12.07
CA CYS A 103 -9.15 10.16 11.00
C CYS A 103 -9.89 11.51 11.02
N THR A 104 -9.79 12.26 9.93
CA THR A 104 -10.49 13.53 9.73
C THR A 104 -11.28 13.50 8.44
N LYS A 105 -12.42 14.20 8.40
CA LYS A 105 -13.25 14.28 7.19
C LYS A 105 -12.44 14.86 6.01
N TYR A 106 -12.66 14.31 4.80
CA TYR A 106 -12.14 14.91 3.56
C TYR A 106 -12.59 16.36 3.37
#